data_AF-A0A821V6W3-F1
#
_entry.id   AF-A0A821V6W3-F1
#
_cell.length_a   1.000
_cell.length_b   1.000
_cell.length_c   1.000
_cell.angle_alpha   90.00
_cell.angle_beta   90.00
_cell.angle_gamma   90.00
#
_symmetry.space_group_name_H-M   'P 1'
#
loop_
_entity.id
_entity.type
_entity.pdbx_description
1 polymer ?
#
loop_
_entity_poly.entity_id
_entity_poly.type
_entity_poly.pdbx_seq_one_letter_code
_entity_poly.pdbx_strand_id
1 'polypeptide(L)'
;SISILAEAMDDTVEQKNIVIFGDFNIAPTASEFNALVQHNYSYVIKQNTNISLKTPGGSTCVDNIWLSAEANSLITANSGVIRDNLTSMWIPAGWTWGGLVSDHCPIWIEFDLS
;
A
#
# COMPACT_ATOMS: atom_id res chain seq x y z
N SER A 1 4.15 6.26 -16.21
CA SER A 1 2.71 6.35 -15.92
C SER A 1 2.23 4.96 -15.53
N ILE A 2 1.31 4.83 -14.56
CA ILE A 2 0.69 3.53 -14.19
C ILE A 2 0.14 2.79 -15.42
N SER A 3 -0.29 3.52 -16.45
CA SER A 3 -0.73 2.96 -17.73
C SER A 3 0.33 2.10 -18.43
N ILE A 4 1.60 2.50 -18.41
CA ILE A 4 2.70 1.74 -19.04
C ILE A 4 2.97 0.44 -18.27
N LEU A 5 2.82 0.48 -16.95
CA LEU A 5 2.92 -0.71 -16.10
C LEU A 5 1.79 -1.69 -16.43
N ALA A 6 0.54 -1.21 -16.49
CA ALA A 6 -0.61 -2.03 -16.84
C ALA A 6 -0.46 -2.67 -18.24
N GLU A 7 -0.04 -1.89 -19.25
CA GLU A 7 0.21 -2.38 -20.61
C GLU A 7 1.32 -3.45 -20.66
N ALA A 8 2.43 -3.23 -19.95
CA ALA A 8 3.53 -4.21 -19.89
C ALA A 8 3.12 -5.54 -19.22
N MET A 9 2.11 -5.51 -18.34
CA MET A 9 1.58 -6.69 -17.66
C MET A 9 0.64 -7.49 -18.57
N ASP A 10 -0.10 -6.81 -19.45
CA ASP A 10 -0.95 -7.42 -20.49
C ASP A 10 -0.12 -8.09 -21.61
N ASP A 11 1.11 -7.64 -21.84
CA ASP A 11 2.02 -8.27 -22.82
C ASP A 11 2.78 -9.48 -22.25
N THR A 12 2.76 -9.69 -20.93
CA THR A 12 3.50 -10.77 -20.24
C THR A 12 2.62 -11.93 -19.78
N VAL A 13 1.42 -12.07 -20.36
CA VAL A 13 0.31 -12.95 -19.95
C VAL A 13 0.63 -14.45 -20.10
N GLU A 14 1.38 -14.97 -19.13
CA GLU A 14 1.15 -16.29 -18.52
C GLU A 14 1.07 -16.21 -16.99
N GLN A 15 1.40 -15.06 -16.37
CA GLN A 15 1.41 -14.91 -14.92
C GLN A 15 0.03 -14.53 -14.38
N LYS A 16 -0.52 -15.40 -13.52
CA LYS A 16 -1.85 -15.23 -12.92
C LYS A 16 -1.83 -14.38 -11.65
N ASN A 17 -0.81 -14.56 -10.80
CA ASN A 17 -0.77 -13.93 -9.47
C ASN A 17 0.17 -12.72 -9.46
N ILE A 18 -0.36 -11.53 -9.71
CA ILE A 18 0.44 -10.31 -9.74
C ILE A 18 0.09 -9.39 -8.57
N VAL A 19 1.13 -8.86 -7.92
CA VAL A 19 1.05 -7.93 -6.80
C VAL A 19 1.88 -6.69 -7.14
N ILE A 20 1.26 -5.51 -7.11
CA ILE A 20 1.94 -4.22 -7.22
C ILE A 20 1.81 -3.51 -5.88
N PHE A 21 2.91 -3.11 -5.25
CA PHE A 21 2.84 -2.42 -3.96
C PHE A 21 3.89 -1.33 -3.83
N GLY A 22 3.57 -0.30 -3.05
CA GLY A 22 4.46 0.81 -2.78
C GLY A 22 3.74 2.09 -2.39
N ASP A 23 4.51 3.15 -2.27
CA ASP A 23 4.03 4.53 -2.17
C ASP A 23 3.77 5.10 -3.57
N PHE A 24 2.50 5.45 -3.83
CA PHE A 24 2.10 6.03 -5.11
C PHE A 24 1.90 7.54 -5.05
N ASN A 25 2.06 8.17 -3.89
CA ASN A 25 1.83 9.60 -3.64
C ASN A 25 0.41 10.13 -3.96
N ILE A 26 -0.54 9.26 -4.31
CA ILE A 26 -1.94 9.60 -4.59
C ILE A 26 -2.88 8.53 -4.03
N ALA A 27 -4.14 8.92 -3.78
CA ALA A 27 -5.14 8.00 -3.25
C ALA A 27 -5.43 6.86 -4.24
N PRO A 28 -5.70 5.62 -3.77
CA PRO A 28 -5.97 4.49 -4.66
C PRO A 28 -7.26 4.65 -5.50
N THR A 29 -8.11 5.62 -5.15
CA THR A 29 -9.32 5.98 -5.91
C THR A 29 -9.08 7.04 -6.99
N ALA A 30 -7.84 7.51 -7.17
CA ALA A 30 -7.48 8.50 -8.17
C ALA A 30 -7.59 7.92 -9.59
N SER A 31 -7.92 8.77 -10.57
CA SER A 31 -8.15 8.37 -11.97
C SER A 31 -6.94 7.74 -12.65
N GLU A 32 -5.74 8.01 -12.13
CA GLU A 32 -4.45 7.50 -12.57
C GLU A 32 -4.39 5.97 -12.46
N PHE A 33 -5.21 5.36 -11.60
CA PHE A 33 -5.34 3.92 -11.45
C PHE A 33 -6.49 3.31 -12.28
N ASN A 34 -7.19 4.09 -13.11
CA ASN A 34 -8.28 3.57 -13.94
C ASN A 34 -7.84 2.40 -14.83
N ALA A 35 -6.59 2.42 -15.33
CA ALA A 35 -6.03 1.31 -16.08
C ALA A 35 -6.03 0.03 -15.23
N LEU A 36 -5.46 0.05 -14.02
CA LEU A 36 -5.47 -1.12 -13.13
C LEU A 36 -6.89 -1.65 -12.89
N VAL A 37 -7.86 -0.76 -12.64
CA VAL A 37 -9.27 -1.15 -12.46
C VAL A 37 -9.85 -1.79 -13.74
N GLN A 38 -9.54 -1.26 -14.92
CA GLN A 38 -9.98 -1.83 -16.21
C GLN A 38 -9.42 -3.23 -16.45
N HIS A 39 -8.21 -3.52 -15.94
CA HIS A 39 -7.59 -4.85 -15.96
C HIS A 39 -7.94 -5.71 -14.72
N ASN A 40 -9.04 -5.40 -14.02
CA ASN A 40 -9.54 -6.14 -12.85
C ASN A 40 -8.59 -6.20 -11.64
N TYR A 41 -7.72 -5.22 -11.47
CA TYR A 41 -6.94 -5.09 -10.25
C TYR A 41 -7.76 -4.41 -9.15
N SER A 42 -7.54 -4.85 -7.91
CA SER A 42 -8.14 -4.24 -6.72
C SER A 42 -7.07 -3.80 -5.72
N TYR A 43 -7.24 -2.59 -5.19
CA TYR A 43 -6.45 -2.09 -4.06
C TYR A 43 -6.98 -2.63 -2.74
N VAL A 44 -6.09 -2.89 -1.79
CA VAL A 44 -6.41 -3.61 -0.55
C VAL A 44 -6.49 -2.67 0.65
N ILE A 45 -5.57 -1.71 0.76
CA ILE A 45 -5.47 -0.84 1.94
C ILE A 45 -6.49 0.31 1.85
N LYS A 46 -7.30 0.47 2.89
CA LYS A 46 -8.35 1.51 3.01
C LYS A 46 -8.13 2.46 4.19
N GLN A 47 -7.17 2.15 5.05
CA GLN A 47 -6.83 2.95 6.23
C GLN A 47 -5.82 4.01 5.81
N ASN A 48 -5.71 5.10 6.57
CA ASN A 48 -4.61 6.04 6.38
C ASN A 48 -3.28 5.27 6.45
N THR A 49 -2.30 5.68 5.66
CA THR A 49 -0.96 5.09 5.63
C THR A 49 0.10 6.07 6.06
N ASN A 50 -0.20 7.37 6.16
CA ASN A 50 0.71 8.33 6.79
C ASN A 50 0.60 8.35 8.32
N ILE A 51 1.63 8.90 8.96
CA ILE A 51 1.72 9.11 10.40
C ILE A 51 2.52 10.37 10.72
N SER A 52 2.17 11.03 11.82
CA SER A 52 3.01 12.07 12.43
C SER A 52 2.86 12.05 13.94
N LEU A 53 3.81 12.65 14.67
CA LEU A 53 3.71 12.80 16.13
C LEU A 53 2.50 13.65 16.55
N LYS A 54 2.00 14.53 15.68
CA LYS A 54 0.81 15.37 15.94
C LYS A 54 -0.49 14.66 15.60
N THR A 55 -0.46 13.80 14.58
CA THR A 55 -1.63 13.07 14.07
C THR A 55 -1.28 11.59 13.92
N PRO A 56 -1.23 10.81 15.02
CA PRO A 56 -0.83 9.40 14.98
C PRO A 56 -1.78 8.51 14.15
N GLY A 57 -3.04 8.93 13.96
CA GLY A 57 -4.02 8.25 13.12
C GLY A 57 -3.90 8.54 11.62
N GLY A 58 -2.98 9.42 11.21
CA GLY A 58 -2.83 9.84 9.82
C GLY A 58 -4.03 10.62 9.27
N SER A 59 -3.98 10.87 7.97
CA SER A 59 -4.99 11.63 7.20
C SER A 59 -5.10 11.21 5.73
N THR A 60 -4.15 10.44 5.20
CA THR A 60 -4.09 10.05 3.79
C THR A 60 -3.73 8.58 3.64
N CYS A 61 -4.21 7.95 2.57
CA CYS A 61 -3.83 6.60 2.14
C CYS A 61 -3.19 6.70 0.76
N VAL A 62 -1.86 6.69 0.68
CA VAL A 62 -1.10 6.81 -0.57
C VAL A 62 -0.18 5.62 -0.82
N ASP A 63 0.04 4.80 0.20
CA ASP A 63 0.68 3.51 0.11
C ASP A 63 -0.40 2.44 -0.13
N ASN A 64 -0.19 1.53 -1.07
CA ASN A 64 -1.16 0.46 -1.31
C ASN A 64 -0.54 -0.82 -1.83
N ILE A 65 -1.38 -1.86 -1.87
CA ILE A 65 -1.13 -3.16 -2.48
C ILE A 65 -2.28 -3.37 -3.47
N TRP A 66 -1.96 -3.48 -4.75
CA TRP A 66 -2.86 -3.80 -5.84
C TRP A 66 -2.65 -5.26 -6.25
N LEU A 67 -3.74 -5.99 -6.40
CA LEU A 67 -3.73 -7.41 -6.74
C LEU A 67 -4.44 -7.64 -8.07
N SER A 68 -3.90 -8.53 -8.90
CA SER A 68 -4.68 -9.14 -10.00
C SER A 68 -5.87 -9.92 -9.45
N ALA A 69 -6.84 -10.24 -10.31
CA ALA A 69 -8.03 -10.99 -9.91
C ALA A 69 -7.68 -12.35 -9.26
N GLU A 70 -6.67 -13.05 -9.77
CA GLU A 70 -6.23 -14.33 -9.26
C GLU A 70 -5.45 -14.20 -7.95
N ALA A 71 -4.54 -13.21 -7.84
CA ALA A 71 -3.88 -12.92 -6.56
C ALA A 71 -4.90 -12.55 -5.46
N ASN A 72 -5.94 -11.79 -5.83
CA ASN A 72 -7.01 -11.43 -4.92
C ASN A 72 -7.85 -12.63 -4.47
N SER A 73 -7.90 -13.71 -5.25
CA SER A 73 -8.60 -14.95 -4.85
C SER A 73 -7.87 -15.74 -3.75
N LEU A 74 -6.60 -15.41 -3.51
CA LEU A 74 -5.74 -16.09 -2.53
C LEU A 74 -5.68 -15.38 -1.18
N ILE A 75 -6.38 -14.25 -0.97
CA ILE A 75 -6.25 -13.49 0.29
C ILE A 75 -7.12 -14.10 1.39
N THR A 76 -6.61 -14.13 2.62
CA THR A 76 -7.35 -14.58 3.83
C THR A 76 -8.34 -13.53 4.38
N ALA A 77 -8.58 -12.47 3.61
CA ALA A 77 -9.23 -11.21 4.02
C ALA A 77 -8.45 -10.37 5.06
N ASN A 78 -7.27 -10.82 5.50
CA ASN A 78 -6.44 -10.08 6.44
C ASN A 78 -5.45 -9.15 5.71
N SER A 79 -5.52 -7.86 6.05
CA SER A 79 -4.60 -6.82 5.60
C SER A 79 -4.64 -5.65 6.55
N GLY A 80 -3.64 -4.78 6.52
CA GLY A 80 -3.67 -3.61 7.37
C GLY A 80 -2.46 -2.70 7.32
N VAL A 81 -2.48 -1.76 8.24
CA VAL A 81 -1.45 -0.74 8.44
C VAL A 81 -0.88 -0.93 9.84
N ILE A 82 0.43 -1.12 9.93
CA ILE A 82 1.13 -1.23 11.21
C ILE A 82 1.31 0.19 11.76
N ARG A 83 0.73 0.47 12.94
CA ARG A 83 0.80 1.79 13.58
C ARG A 83 1.54 1.79 14.92
N ASP A 84 1.81 0.60 15.46
CA ASP A 84 2.42 0.44 16.76
C ASP A 84 3.95 0.43 16.67
N ASN A 85 4.61 0.95 17.72
CA ASN A 85 6.06 0.92 17.86
C ASN A 85 6.85 1.55 16.70
N LEU A 86 6.26 2.56 16.04
CA LEU A 86 6.90 3.30 14.96
C LEU A 86 7.79 4.46 15.43
N THR A 87 7.99 4.60 16.75
CA THR A 87 8.87 5.60 17.35
C THR A 87 10.08 4.96 18.00
N SER A 88 11.19 5.68 18.03
CA SER A 88 12.43 5.23 18.69
C SER A 88 13.10 6.38 19.43
N MET A 89 13.57 6.10 20.65
CA MET A 89 14.34 7.06 21.45
C MET A 89 15.64 7.51 20.79
N TRP A 90 16.13 6.75 19.81
CA TRP A 90 17.35 7.06 19.07
C TRP A 90 17.12 7.93 17.84
N ILE A 91 15.86 8.22 17.51
CA ILE A 91 15.49 9.08 16.39
C ILE A 91 15.13 10.47 16.93
N PRO A 92 15.70 11.56 16.38
CA PRO A 92 15.30 12.91 16.74
C PRO A 92 13.85 13.22 16.38
N ALA A 93 13.18 13.99 17.23
CA ALA A 93 11.84 14.54 17.05
C ALA A 93 11.90 16.07 17.12
N GLY A 94 12.54 16.69 16.13
CA GLY A 94 12.89 18.11 16.20
C GLY A 94 13.97 18.35 17.27
N TRP A 95 13.63 19.11 18.32
CA TRP A 95 14.55 19.38 19.44
C TRP A 95 14.46 18.35 20.58
N THR A 96 13.62 17.31 20.46
CA THR A 96 13.50 16.22 21.44
C THR A 96 13.92 14.87 20.84
N TRP A 97 13.91 13.80 21.64
CA TRP A 97 14.10 12.41 21.21
C TRP A 97 12.77 11.66 21.12
N GLY A 98 12.75 10.48 20.49
CA GLY A 98 11.54 9.68 20.34
C GLY A 98 10.83 9.88 19.00
N GLY A 99 11.57 10.19 17.95
CA GLY A 99 11.06 10.43 16.60
C GLY A 99 10.52 9.19 15.92
N LEU A 100 9.77 9.41 14.83
CA LEU A 100 9.22 8.36 13.99
C LEU A 100 10.29 7.77 13.06
N VAL A 101 10.19 6.48 12.78
CA VAL A 101 11.04 5.79 11.79
C VAL A 101 10.78 6.25 10.35
N SER A 102 9.56 6.71 10.08
CA SER A 102 9.09 7.25 8.79
C SER A 102 7.80 8.05 9.04
N ASP A 103 7.46 8.93 8.11
CA ASP A 103 6.14 9.56 8.00
C ASP A 103 5.09 8.68 7.29
N HIS A 104 5.48 7.48 6.87
CA HIS A 104 4.62 6.42 6.36
C HIS A 104 4.62 5.20 7.29
N CYS A 105 3.46 4.58 7.42
CA CYS A 105 3.24 3.34 8.13
C CYS A 105 3.47 2.14 7.20
N PRO A 106 4.15 1.08 7.67
CA PRO A 106 4.21 -0.17 6.92
C PRO A 106 2.80 -0.74 6.67
N ILE A 107 2.59 -1.31 5.49
CA ILE A 107 1.36 -1.99 5.10
C ILE A 107 1.62 -3.48 4.91
N TRP A 108 0.60 -4.30 5.13
CA TRP A 108 0.70 -5.76 4.99
C TRP A 108 -0.58 -6.38 4.45
N ILE A 109 -0.41 -7.59 3.90
CA ILE A 109 -1.48 -8.47 3.44
C ILE A 109 -1.07 -9.92 3.71
N GLU A 110 -2.04 -10.78 3.97
CA GLU A 110 -1.85 -12.21 4.14
C GLU A 110 -2.49 -12.99 2.98
N PHE A 111 -1.76 -14.01 2.50
CA PHE A 111 -2.21 -14.94 1.47
C PHE A 111 -2.39 -16.34 2.05
N ASP A 112 -3.46 -17.00 1.65
CA ASP A 112 -3.68 -18.43 1.82
C ASP A 112 -3.07 -19.17 0.64
N LEU A 113 -2.13 -20.07 0.92
CA LEU A 113 -1.45 -20.90 -0.07
C LEU A 113 -1.78 -22.39 0.08
N SER A 114 -2.80 -22.71 0.88
CA SER A 114 -3.21 -24.08 1.19
C SER A 114 -3.95 -24.80 0.07
#